data_AF-A0A0A9YG84-F1
#
_entry.id   AF-A0A0A9YG84-F1
#
_cell.length_a   1.000
_cell.length_b   1.000
_cell.length_c   1.000
_cell.angle_alpha   90.00
_cell.angle_beta   90.00
_cell.angle_gamma   90.00
#
_symmetry.space_group_name_H-M   'P 1'
#
loop_
_entity.id
_entity.type
_entity.pdbx_description
1 polymer ?
#
loop_
_entity_poly.entity_id
_entity_poly.type
_entity_poly.pdbx_seq_one_letter_code
_entity_poly.pdbx_strand_id
1 'polypeptide(L)'
;MKVASPNVGSLIVAFVSGACTTGSGIVVDTDRQNMIRGHIDISNSTQTATYYSNSCDFYDELKQRIVSQGHALNCFVASLDQVGIAEMKNCILSSGGVVLNA
;
A
#
# COMPACT_ATOMS: atom_id res chain seq x y z
N MET A 1 16.26 -1.63 -0.52
CA MET A 1 15.94 -1.66 -1.97
C MET A 1 16.47 -0.37 -2.60
N LYS A 2 17.65 -0.41 -3.24
CA LYS A 2 18.14 0.72 -4.05
C LYS A 2 17.42 0.62 -5.40
N VAL A 3 16.37 1.41 -5.58
CA VAL A 3 15.68 1.50 -6.87
C VAL A 3 16.53 2.34 -7.83
N ALA A 4 16.46 1.94 -9.09
CA ALA A 4 17.14 2.41 -10.28
C ALA A 4 17.53 3.90 -10.31
N SER A 5 18.60 4.19 -11.06
CA SER A 5 19.07 5.48 -11.59
C SER A 5 18.33 6.71 -11.04
N PRO A 6 18.88 7.43 -10.05
CA PRO A 6 18.21 8.60 -9.48
C PRO A 6 17.96 9.66 -10.55
N ASN A 7 16.82 10.35 -10.47
CA ASN A 7 16.39 11.41 -11.39
C ASN A 7 16.14 10.95 -12.84
N VAL A 8 15.83 9.67 -13.05
CA VAL A 8 15.39 9.15 -14.34
C VAL A 8 13.94 8.70 -14.23
N GLY A 9 13.08 9.18 -15.13
CA GLY A 9 11.69 8.76 -15.20
C GLY A 9 11.59 7.24 -15.30
N SER A 10 11.10 6.61 -14.24
CA SER A 10 11.00 5.15 -14.12
C SER A 10 9.61 4.75 -13.65
N LEU A 11 9.13 3.61 -14.13
CA LEU A 11 7.83 3.06 -13.77
C LEU A 11 8.00 1.78 -12.95
N ILE A 12 7.52 1.81 -11.72
CA ILE A 12 7.43 0.65 -10.84
C ILE A 12 6.04 0.03 -11.06
N VAL A 13 6.01 -1.25 -11.45
CA VAL A 13 4.75 -1.99 -11.65
C VAL A 13 4.66 -3.08 -10.59
N ALA A 14 3.67 -2.98 -9.71
CA ALA A 14 3.36 -3.95 -8.69
C ALA A 14 2.16 -4.80 -9.10
N PHE A 15 2.30 -6.12 -9.06
CA PHE A 15 1.20 -7.07 -9.21
C PHE A 15 0.92 -7.70 -7.86
N VAL A 16 -0.28 -7.51 -7.33
CA VAL A 16 -0.65 -7.91 -5.97
C VAL A 16 -1.89 -8.81 -6.01
N SER A 17 -1.83 -9.94 -5.32
CA SER A 17 -2.89 -10.95 -5.32
C SER A 17 -3.57 -11.15 -3.96
N GLY A 18 -3.32 -10.26 -2.99
CA GLY A 18 -3.88 -10.35 -1.64
C GLY A 18 -3.24 -9.36 -0.68
N ALA A 19 -3.81 -9.24 0.53
CA ALA A 19 -3.32 -8.33 1.55
C ALA A 19 -1.87 -8.63 1.97
N CYS A 20 -1.11 -7.58 2.27
CA CYS A 20 0.23 -7.73 2.83
C CYS A 20 0.14 -8.21 4.28
N THR A 21 0.72 -9.37 4.60
CA THR A 21 0.64 -9.98 5.94
C THR A 21 1.94 -9.92 6.72
N THR A 22 3.01 -9.36 6.14
CA THR A 22 4.34 -9.31 6.78
C THR A 22 5.07 -8.01 6.46
N GLY A 23 5.90 -7.53 7.39
CA GLY A 23 6.72 -6.34 7.23
C GLY A 23 6.01 -5.02 7.56
N SER A 24 6.64 -3.89 7.20
CA SER A 24 6.20 -2.54 7.60
C SER A 24 4.93 -2.04 6.90
N GLY A 25 4.51 -2.68 5.81
CA GLY A 25 3.27 -2.36 5.09
C GLY A 25 2.15 -3.38 5.37
N ILE A 26 2.12 -3.97 6.56
CA ILE A 26 1.17 -5.02 6.95
C ILE A 26 -0.27 -4.48 7.01
N VAL A 27 -1.22 -5.23 6.45
CA VAL A 27 -2.65 -4.87 6.38
C VAL A 27 -3.46 -5.70 7.35
N VAL A 28 -3.12 -6.99 7.47
CA VAL A 28 -3.78 -7.97 8.32
C VAL A 28 -2.77 -9.03 8.75
N ASP A 29 -2.99 -9.68 9.88
CA ASP A 29 -2.16 -10.81 10.30
C ASP A 29 -2.46 -12.07 9.46
N THR A 30 -1.58 -13.05 9.56
CA THR A 30 -1.74 -14.39 8.96
C THR A 30 -2.84 -15.21 9.62
N ASP A 31 -3.20 -14.92 10.87
CA ASP A 31 -4.32 -15.57 11.55
C ASP A 31 -5.65 -15.12 10.97
N ARG A 32 -6.40 -16.06 10.41
CA ARG A 32 -7.72 -15.84 9.77
C ARG A 32 -8.82 -15.42 10.74
N GLN A 33 -8.61 -15.57 12.04
CA GLN A 33 -9.52 -15.02 13.05
C GLN A 33 -9.53 -13.49 12.99
N ASN A 34 -8.41 -12.88 12.58
CA ASN A 34 -8.31 -11.44 12.41
C ASN A 34 -8.93 -11.04 11.06
N MET A 35 -10.08 -10.38 11.12
CA MET A 35 -10.75 -9.86 9.93
C MET A 35 -9.96 -8.69 9.31
N ILE A 36 -10.05 -8.56 8.00
CA ILE A 36 -9.52 -7.38 7.31
C ILE A 36 -10.37 -6.16 7.69
N ARG A 37 -9.72 -5.08 8.13
CA ARG A 37 -10.37 -3.83 8.56
C ARG A 37 -11.41 -3.30 7.55
N GLY A 38 -12.54 -2.83 8.06
CA GLY A 38 -13.56 -2.10 7.31
C GLY A 38 -13.53 -0.59 7.57
N HIS A 39 -14.41 0.15 6.87
CA HIS A 39 -14.50 1.61 7.02
C HIS A 39 -14.90 2.04 8.43
N ILE A 40 -15.82 1.29 9.07
CA ILE A 40 -16.23 1.55 10.46
C ILE A 40 -15.05 1.37 11.41
N ASP A 41 -14.21 0.36 11.14
CA ASP A 41 -13.06 0.06 12.00
C ASP A 41 -12.00 1.15 11.95
N ILE A 42 -11.74 1.68 10.76
CA ILE A 42 -10.81 2.80 10.57
C ILE A 42 -11.37 4.05 11.24
N SER A 43 -12.67 4.34 11.07
CA SER A 43 -13.30 5.52 11.66
C SER A 43 -13.31 5.50 13.18
N ASN A 44 -13.54 4.33 13.78
CA ASN A 44 -13.61 4.17 15.23
C ASN A 44 -12.26 3.79 15.86
N SER A 45 -11.21 3.64 15.05
CA SER A 45 -9.89 3.17 15.48
C SER A 45 -9.98 1.90 16.35
N THR A 46 -10.81 0.94 15.94
CA THR A 46 -10.96 -0.34 16.64
C THR A 46 -9.72 -1.21 16.49
N GLN A 47 -9.62 -2.25 17.32
CA GLN A 47 -8.51 -3.21 17.34
C GLN A 47 -8.27 -3.89 15.98
N THR A 48 -9.29 -3.99 15.12
CA THR A 48 -9.18 -4.51 13.74
C THR A 48 -8.34 -3.61 12.83
N ALA A 49 -8.26 -2.30 13.11
CA ALA A 49 -7.52 -1.31 12.32
C ALA A 49 -6.16 -0.94 12.92
N THR A 50 -5.63 -1.73 13.86
CA THR A 50 -4.35 -1.45 14.53
C THR A 50 -3.18 -1.25 13.56
N TYR A 51 -3.14 -2.00 12.46
CA TYR A 51 -2.07 -1.90 11.47
C TYR A 51 -2.21 -0.72 10.51
N TYR A 52 -3.38 -0.09 10.43
CA TYR A 52 -3.68 0.90 9.40
C TYR A 52 -2.78 2.13 9.50
N SER A 53 -2.62 2.72 10.69
CA SER A 53 -1.81 3.94 10.87
C SER A 53 -0.34 3.69 10.53
N ASN A 54 0.25 2.64 11.10
CA ASN A 54 1.67 2.31 10.89
C ASN A 54 1.97 2.00 9.41
N SER A 55 1.05 1.34 8.72
CA SER A 55 1.21 1.04 7.30
C SER A 55 1.01 2.26 6.41
N CYS A 56 0.09 3.16 6.75
CA CYS A 56 -0.02 4.47 6.09
C CYS A 56 1.29 5.27 6.21
N ASP A 57 1.89 5.31 7.40
CA ASP A 57 3.16 6.01 7.63
C ASP A 57 4.30 5.42 6.78
N PHE A 58 4.38 4.09 6.70
CA PHE A 58 5.35 3.42 5.84
C PHE A 58 5.19 3.79 4.35
N TYR A 59 3.96 3.79 3.84
CA TYR A 59 3.72 4.18 2.44
C TYR A 59 3.91 5.68 2.20
N ASP A 60 3.73 6.52 3.22
CA ASP A 60 4.04 7.95 3.14
C ASP A 60 5.56 8.22 3.11
N GLU A 61 6.38 7.44 3.81
CA GLU A 61 7.83 7.47 3.64
C GLU A 61 8.25 6.97 2.25
N LEU A 62 7.63 5.89 1.77
CA LEU A 62 7.91 5.34 0.43
C LEU A 62 7.55 6.36 -0.66
N LYS A 63 6.42 7.04 -0.52
CA LYS A 63 5.98 8.14 -1.38
C LYS A 63 7.06 9.20 -1.54
N GLN A 64 7.64 9.68 -0.43
CA GLN A 64 8.68 10.71 -0.48
C GLN A 64 9.88 10.26 -1.31
N ARG A 65 10.27 8.99 -1.21
CA ARG A 65 11.37 8.41 -1.99
C ARG A 65 11.03 8.29 -3.47
N ILE A 66 9.85 7.79 -3.80
CA ILE A 66 9.41 7.60 -5.19
C ILE A 66 9.28 8.95 -5.91
N VAL A 67 8.64 9.92 -5.25
CA VAL A 67 8.43 11.28 -5.80
C VAL A 67 9.76 12.02 -5.94
N SER A 68 10.64 11.97 -4.93
CA SER A 68 11.96 12.65 -5.01
C SER A 68 12.86 12.09 -6.10
N GLN A 69 12.69 10.82 -6.49
CA GLN A 69 13.44 10.20 -7.58
C GLN A 69 12.79 10.41 -8.96
N GLY A 70 11.57 10.94 -9.03
CA GLY A 70 10.83 11.10 -10.28
C GLY A 70 10.26 9.77 -10.82
N HIS A 71 9.95 8.82 -9.94
CA HIS A 71 9.40 7.53 -10.30
C HIS A 71 7.88 7.50 -10.14
N ALA A 72 7.19 6.64 -10.90
CA ALA A 72 5.76 6.37 -10.78
C ALA A 72 5.51 4.95 -10.26
N LEU A 73 4.45 4.73 -9.47
CA LEU A 73 4.06 3.41 -8.95
C LEU A 73 2.68 3.01 -9.45
N ASN A 74 2.61 2.02 -10.33
CA ASN A 74 1.37 1.39 -10.76
C ASN A 74 1.10 0.12 -9.96
N CYS A 75 -0.15 -0.06 -9.50
CA CYS A 75 -0.58 -1.23 -8.75
C CYS A 75 -1.70 -1.95 -9.50
N PHE A 76 -1.44 -3.20 -9.89
CA PHE A 76 -2.40 -4.10 -10.51
C PHE A 76 -2.76 -5.17 -9.49
N VAL A 77 -4.05 -5.27 -9.21
CA VAL A 77 -4.59 -6.08 -8.14
C VAL A 77 -5.55 -7.11 -8.72
N ALA A 78 -5.33 -8.37 -8.35
CA ALA A 78 -6.19 -9.49 -8.70
C ALA A 78 -6.47 -10.30 -7.43
N SER A 79 -7.50 -9.91 -6.69
CA SER A 79 -7.87 -10.51 -5.41
C SER A 79 -9.37 -10.33 -5.16
N LEU A 80 -10.00 -11.36 -4.60
CA LEU A 80 -11.40 -11.29 -4.17
C LEU A 80 -11.57 -10.46 -2.89
N ASP A 81 -10.55 -10.50 -2.03
CA ASP A 81 -10.52 -9.76 -0.77
C ASP A 81 -9.72 -8.46 -0.90
N GLN A 82 -9.87 -7.57 0.09
CA GLN A 82 -9.12 -6.32 0.16
C GLN A 82 -7.62 -6.55 0.30
N VAL A 83 -6.83 -5.66 -0.30
CA VAL A 83 -5.39 -5.88 -0.54
C VAL A 83 -4.49 -4.86 0.16
N GLY A 84 -5.08 -3.77 0.66
CA GLY A 84 -4.33 -2.67 1.27
C GLY A 84 -4.20 -1.42 0.40
N ILE A 85 -5.08 -1.24 -0.60
CA ILE A 85 -5.05 -0.06 -1.47
C ILE A 85 -5.25 1.24 -0.67
N ALA A 86 -5.98 1.19 0.45
CA ALA A 86 -6.24 2.37 1.28
C ALA A 86 -4.94 2.95 1.87
N GLU A 87 -4.05 2.08 2.34
CA GLU A 87 -2.74 2.42 2.90
C GLU A 87 -1.77 2.89 1.80
N MET A 88 -1.84 2.25 0.62
CA MET A 88 -1.00 2.59 -0.54
C MET A 88 -1.46 3.85 -1.30
N LYS A 89 -2.69 4.32 -1.07
CA LYS A 89 -3.38 5.34 -1.88
C LYS A 89 -2.53 6.59 -2.09
N ASN A 90 -1.99 7.16 -1.01
CA ASN A 90 -1.21 8.39 -1.08
C ASN A 90 0.06 8.24 -1.90
N CYS A 91 0.73 7.09 -1.78
CA CYS A 91 1.95 6.79 -2.52
C CYS A 91 1.68 6.71 -4.02
N ILE A 92 0.62 6.01 -4.42
CA ILE A 92 0.28 5.81 -5.83
C ILE A 92 -0.15 7.13 -6.48
N LEU A 93 -1.09 7.85 -5.84
CA LEU A 93 -1.62 9.12 -6.36
C LEU A 93 -0.53 10.19 -6.50
N SER A 94 0.34 10.33 -5.50
CA SER A 94 1.38 11.37 -5.52
C SER A 94 2.47 11.09 -6.55
N SER A 95 2.68 9.81 -6.89
CA SER A 95 3.62 9.39 -7.94
C SER A 95 3.04 9.48 -9.36
N GLY A 96 1.75 9.83 -9.51
CA GLY A 96 1.05 9.84 -10.79
C GLY A 96 0.76 8.44 -11.35
N GLY A 97 0.83 7.40 -10.51
CA GLY A 97 0.60 6.03 -10.91
C GLY A 97 -0.89 5.66 -10.93
N VAL A 98 -1.20 4.50 -11.50
CA VAL A 98 -2.56 3.97 -11.63
C VAL A 98 -2.81 2.76 -10.75
N VAL A 99 -4.05 2.61 -10.28
CA VAL A 99 -4.54 1.41 -9.61
C VAL A 99 -5.54 0.72 -10.53
N LEU A 100 -5.33 -0.57 -10.78
CA LEU A 100 -6.30 -1.43 -11.44
C LEU A 100 -6.66 -2.55 -10.46
N ASN A 101 -7.93 -2.64 -10.07
CA ASN A 101 -8.44 -3.67 -9.18
C ASN A 101 -9.52 -4.45 -9.93
N ALA A 102 -9.27 -5.72 -10.21
CA ALA A 102 -10.12 -6.60 -11.00
C ALA A 102 -10.86 -7.62 -10.13
#